data_AF-A0A4R3TTF7-F1
#
_entry.id   AF-A0A4R3TTF7-F1
#
_cell.length_a   1.000
_cell.length_b   1.000
_cell.length_c   1.000
_cell.angle_alpha   90.00
_cell.angle_beta   90.00
_cell.angle_gamma   90.00
#
_symmetry.space_group_name_H-M   'P 1'
#
loop_
_entity.id
_entity.type
_entity.pdbx_description
1 polymer ?
#
loop_
_entity_poly.entity_id
_entity_poly.type
_entity_poly.pdbx_seq_one_letter_code
_entity_poly.pdbx_strand_id
1 'polypeptide(L)'
;MRNFRWLIITVALSPFIALVPMQDALAEITIEESHYSAGVLTIRGETSQPNQRVTLDGRYSEWTNGYGRFTFRVRYLPGDCLAQIRAGADERPTYITNCNAPLPKLGDVSKENGSASAASERTPLLRVVKQPCERDCIVVCQNGEYAINAYCPRGSTDILDERSVACRQDRPSQIVAYCMSPGGS
;
A
#
# COMPACT_ATOMS: atom_id res chain seq x y z
N MET A 1 82.75 9.50 -33.96
CA MET A 1 81.85 10.11 -34.96
C MET A 1 80.43 10.04 -34.42
N ARG A 2 79.81 11.20 -34.14
CA ARG A 2 78.37 11.34 -33.84
C ARG A 2 77.57 10.79 -35.01
N ASN A 3 76.37 10.25 -34.78
CA ASN A 3 75.16 10.56 -35.55
C ASN A 3 73.90 10.06 -34.83
N PHE A 4 72.99 11.01 -34.63
CA PHE A 4 71.69 10.96 -33.99
C PHE A 4 70.64 10.62 -35.05
N ARG A 5 69.65 9.76 -34.76
CA ARG A 5 68.34 9.83 -35.44
C ARG A 5 67.21 9.16 -34.65
N TRP A 6 66.27 10.04 -34.30
CA TRP A 6 64.92 9.95 -33.73
C TRP A 6 63.97 8.87 -34.30
N LEU A 7 62.89 8.61 -33.52
CA LEU A 7 61.50 8.20 -33.85
C LEU A 7 61.06 7.00 -32.96
N ILE A 8 59.92 6.88 -32.27
CA ILE A 8 58.66 7.63 -32.07
C ILE A 8 58.08 7.18 -30.71
N ILE A 9 57.53 8.12 -29.95
CA ILE A 9 56.68 7.91 -28.77
C ILE A 9 55.26 7.60 -29.24
N THR A 10 54.62 6.53 -28.73
CA THR A 10 53.14 6.47 -28.66
C THR A 10 52.72 5.90 -27.31
N VAL A 11 52.47 6.79 -26.35
CA VAL A 11 51.73 6.49 -25.13
C VAL A 11 50.25 6.52 -25.49
N ALA A 12 49.61 5.36 -25.53
CA ALA A 12 48.16 5.25 -25.65
C ALA A 12 47.51 5.64 -24.31
N LEU A 13 47.30 6.94 -24.10
CA LEU A 13 46.48 7.45 -23.00
C LEU A 13 45.01 7.31 -23.41
N SER A 14 44.37 6.21 -22.99
CA SER A 14 42.94 5.98 -23.21
C SER A 14 42.14 6.79 -22.18
N PRO A 15 41.23 7.71 -22.57
CA PRO A 15 40.33 8.36 -21.64
C PRO A 15 39.20 7.38 -21.32
N PHE A 16 39.32 6.66 -20.20
CA PHE A 16 38.17 5.99 -19.57
C PHE A 16 37.24 7.09 -19.03
N ILE A 17 36.35 7.59 -19.88
CA ILE A 17 35.23 8.45 -19.45
C ILE A 17 34.31 7.55 -18.63
N ALA A 18 34.43 7.63 -17.31
CA ALA A 18 33.50 6.99 -16.39
C ALA A 18 32.15 7.72 -16.50
N LEU A 19 31.17 7.08 -17.16
CA LEU A 19 29.77 7.43 -17.00
C LEU A 19 29.41 7.18 -15.54
N VAL A 20 29.43 8.24 -14.71
CA VAL A 20 28.81 8.18 -13.39
C VAL A 20 27.30 8.20 -13.63
N PRO A 21 26.53 7.18 -13.22
CA PRO A 21 25.08 7.25 -13.30
C PRO A 21 24.60 8.43 -12.46
N MET A 22 23.87 9.37 -13.07
CA MET A 22 23.05 10.33 -12.32
C MET A 22 22.11 9.50 -11.47
N GLN A 23 22.37 9.46 -10.17
CA GLN A 23 21.49 8.79 -9.23
C GLN A 23 20.20 9.60 -9.24
N ASP A 24 19.14 9.01 -9.77
CA ASP A 24 17.79 9.52 -9.56
C ASP A 24 17.59 9.54 -8.05
N ALA A 25 17.70 10.72 -7.46
CA ALA A 25 17.42 10.89 -6.05
C ALA A 25 15.95 10.50 -5.85
N LEU A 26 15.71 9.40 -5.16
CA LEU A 26 14.36 9.04 -4.74
C LEU A 26 13.90 10.10 -3.74
N ALA A 27 12.77 10.72 -4.03
CA ALA A 27 12.17 11.76 -3.23
C ALA A 27 11.37 11.12 -2.10
N GLU A 28 12.06 10.46 -1.17
CA GLU A 28 11.44 9.75 -0.07
C GLU A 28 10.50 10.70 0.71
N ILE A 29 9.22 10.36 0.78
CA ILE A 29 8.16 11.17 1.41
C ILE A 29 7.91 10.65 2.82
N THR A 30 7.95 11.56 3.81
CA THR A 30 7.49 11.29 5.19
C THR A 30 6.33 12.22 5.54
N ILE A 31 5.22 11.64 6.01
CA ILE A 31 4.04 12.39 6.45
C ILE A 31 4.10 12.60 7.96
N GLU A 32 4.09 13.86 8.39
CA GLU A 32 4.12 14.25 9.81
C GLU A 32 2.69 14.41 10.37
N GLU A 33 1.80 14.99 9.58
CA GLU A 33 0.44 15.33 10.00
C GLU A 33 -0.53 15.21 8.83
N SER A 34 -1.68 14.59 9.07
CA SER A 34 -2.79 14.52 8.12
C SER A 34 -4.12 14.59 8.87
N HIS A 35 -4.79 15.74 8.80
CA HIS A 35 -6.08 15.92 9.47
C HIS A 35 -7.02 16.82 8.68
N TYR A 36 -8.32 16.57 8.85
CA TYR A 36 -9.38 17.44 8.39
C TYR A 36 -10.00 18.19 9.57
N SER A 37 -10.09 19.52 9.46
CA SER A 37 -10.71 20.35 10.50
C SER A 37 -11.38 21.58 9.88
N ALA A 38 -12.59 21.91 10.35
CA ALA A 38 -13.32 23.12 9.96
C ALA A 38 -13.41 23.37 8.43
N GLY A 39 -13.58 22.30 7.64
CA GLY A 39 -13.71 22.43 6.19
C GLY A 39 -12.38 22.50 5.42
N VAL A 40 -11.26 22.25 6.09
CA VAL A 40 -9.91 22.36 5.53
C VAL A 40 -9.12 21.09 5.85
N LEU A 41 -8.56 20.48 4.81
CA LEU A 41 -7.57 19.42 4.92
C LEU A 41 -6.18 20.05 5.06
N THR A 42 -5.50 19.71 6.15
CA THR A 42 -4.10 20.05 6.38
C THR A 42 -3.27 18.78 6.31
N ILE A 43 -2.31 18.75 5.38
CA ILE A 43 -1.30 17.69 5.30
C ILE A 43 0.07 18.34 5.36
N ARG A 44 0.93 17.86 6.24
CA ARG A 44 2.32 18.28 6.37
C ARG A 44 3.25 17.09 6.29
N GLY A 45 4.40 17.34 5.69
CA GLY A 45 5.43 16.33 5.58
C GLY A 45 6.71 16.92 5.02
N GLU A 46 7.63 16.02 4.75
CA GLU A 46 8.93 16.32 4.20
C GLU A 46 9.24 15.37 3.05
N THR A 47 10.16 15.79 2.20
CA THR A 47 10.78 14.94 1.19
C THR A 47 12.29 15.04 1.31
N SER A 48 13.02 14.05 0.79
CA SER A 48 14.49 14.10 0.70
C SER A 48 15.02 15.22 -0.21
N GLN A 49 14.18 15.85 -1.04
CA GLN A 49 14.58 16.90 -1.98
C GLN A 49 13.99 18.29 -1.64
N PRO A 50 14.81 19.34 -1.54
CA PRO A 50 14.33 20.70 -1.41
C PRO A 50 13.84 21.26 -2.75
N ASN A 51 12.96 22.27 -2.71
CA ASN A 51 12.43 22.96 -3.89
C ASN A 51 11.86 22.00 -4.95
N GLN A 52 11.22 20.92 -4.53
CA GLN A 52 10.58 19.93 -5.38
C GLN A 52 9.07 20.12 -5.38
N ARG A 53 8.43 19.88 -6.52
CA ARG A 53 6.98 19.87 -6.63
C ARG A 53 6.40 18.61 -5.97
N VAL A 54 5.47 18.81 -5.05
CA VAL A 54 4.66 17.77 -4.42
C VAL A 54 3.22 17.94 -4.85
N THR A 55 2.51 16.84 -5.11
CA THR A 55 1.09 16.88 -5.47
C THR A 55 0.24 16.04 -4.53
N LEU A 56 -0.97 16.53 -4.25
CA LEU A 56 -2.02 15.85 -3.50
C LEU A 56 -3.13 15.43 -4.48
N ASP A 57 -3.37 14.12 -4.57
CA ASP A 57 -4.33 13.45 -5.48
C ASP A 57 -4.19 13.87 -6.95
N GLY A 58 -2.97 14.27 -7.34
CA GLY A 58 -2.70 14.86 -8.66
C GLY A 58 -3.45 16.16 -8.97
N ARG A 59 -4.19 16.71 -8.00
CA ARG A 59 -5.07 17.88 -8.17
C ARG A 59 -4.47 19.15 -7.60
N TYR A 60 -3.90 19.08 -6.41
CA TYR A 60 -3.28 20.21 -5.74
C TYR A 60 -1.76 20.06 -5.82
N SER A 61 -1.04 21.16 -5.96
CA SER A 61 0.41 21.17 -6.07
C SER A 61 0.99 22.21 -5.13
N GLU A 62 2.06 21.84 -4.44
CA GLU A 62 2.87 22.72 -3.61
C GLU A 62 4.35 22.47 -3.90
N TRP A 63 5.21 23.39 -3.48
CA TRP A 63 6.66 23.20 -3.53
C TRP A 63 7.19 22.94 -2.13
N THR A 64 8.15 22.02 -2.02
CA THR A 64 8.93 21.91 -0.78
C THR A 64 9.79 23.16 -0.62
N ASN A 65 10.00 23.59 0.62
CA ASN A 65 10.93 24.66 0.91
C ASN A 65 12.39 24.19 0.81
N GLY A 66 13.35 25.06 1.17
CA GLY A 66 14.78 24.74 1.15
C GLY A 66 15.21 23.60 2.09
N TYR A 67 14.33 23.14 2.98
CA TYR A 67 14.55 22.01 3.89
C TYR A 67 13.76 20.76 3.48
N GLY A 68 13.10 20.76 2.32
CA GLY A 68 12.29 19.63 1.87
C GLY A 68 10.89 19.56 2.50
N ARG A 69 10.47 20.53 3.32
CA ARG A 69 9.13 20.53 3.95
C ARG A 69 8.05 21.02 3.00
N PHE A 70 6.90 20.38 3.00
CA PHE A 70 5.69 20.84 2.30
C PHE A 70 4.49 20.94 3.25
N THR A 71 3.49 21.72 2.85
CA THR A 71 2.23 21.85 3.59
C THR A 71 1.09 22.12 2.61
N PHE A 72 0.10 21.22 2.56
CA PHE A 72 -1.17 21.46 1.89
C PHE A 72 -2.18 22.03 2.89
N ARG A 73 -2.91 23.06 2.48
CA ARG A 73 -4.08 23.61 3.20
C ARG A 73 -5.20 23.88 2.22
N VAL A 74 -6.03 22.87 1.97
CA VAL A 74 -7.01 22.89 0.88
C VAL A 74 -8.42 22.65 1.40
N ARG A 75 -9.42 23.29 0.77
CA ARG A 75 -10.84 23.02 1.01
C ARG A 75 -11.26 21.81 0.18
N TYR A 76 -10.86 20.64 0.63
CA TYR A 76 -11.09 19.36 -0.07
C TYR A 76 -10.96 18.22 0.94
N LEU A 77 -11.86 17.23 0.85
CA LEU A 77 -11.80 16.00 1.61
C LEU A 77 -12.03 14.84 0.62
N PRO A 78 -11.08 13.91 0.46
CA PRO A 78 -11.28 12.68 -0.31
C PRO A 78 -12.51 11.90 0.16
N GLY A 79 -13.18 11.24 -0.78
CA GLY A 79 -14.43 10.50 -0.52
C GLY A 79 -14.26 9.20 0.27
N ASP A 80 -13.03 8.74 0.45
CA ASP A 80 -12.64 7.48 1.11
C ASP A 80 -11.64 7.70 2.27
N CYS A 81 -11.41 8.96 2.65
CA CYS A 81 -10.44 9.36 3.68
C CYS A 81 -8.97 8.97 3.40
N LEU A 82 -8.65 8.61 2.16
CA LEU A 82 -7.30 8.30 1.71
C LEU A 82 -6.83 9.38 0.73
N ALA A 83 -5.65 9.95 0.98
CA ALA A 83 -5.02 10.90 0.07
C ALA A 83 -3.72 10.32 -0.49
N GLN A 84 -3.43 10.57 -1.76
CA GLN A 84 -2.19 10.20 -2.43
C GLN A 84 -1.27 11.43 -2.52
N ILE A 85 -0.09 11.34 -1.91
CA ILE A 85 0.96 12.35 -2.00
C ILE A 85 2.03 11.84 -2.95
N ARG A 86 2.41 12.67 -3.93
CA ARG A 86 3.45 12.33 -4.91
C ARG A 86 4.52 13.40 -4.95
N ALA A 87 5.78 12.98 -4.94
CA ALA A 87 6.96 13.82 -5.08
C ALA A 87 7.95 13.09 -6.00
N GLY A 88 8.23 13.65 -7.18
CA GLY A 88 9.04 12.96 -8.18
C GLY A 88 8.45 11.60 -8.57
N ALA A 89 9.23 10.53 -8.39
CA ALA A 89 8.83 9.14 -8.64
C ALA A 89 8.17 8.47 -7.41
N ASP A 90 8.26 9.08 -6.23
CA ASP A 90 7.69 8.53 -5.01
C ASP A 90 6.21 8.90 -4.86
N GLU A 91 5.41 7.91 -4.52
CA GLU A 91 3.99 8.05 -4.25
C GLU A 91 3.64 7.33 -2.95
N ARG A 92 2.95 8.03 -2.04
CA ARG A 92 2.61 7.54 -0.71
C ARG A 92 1.16 7.86 -0.38
N PRO A 93 0.35 6.85 -0.03
CA PRO A 93 -0.97 7.08 0.53
C PRO A 93 -0.87 7.56 1.99
N THR A 94 -1.82 8.36 2.43
CA THR A 94 -1.97 8.78 3.83
C THR A 94 -3.43 8.79 4.25
N TYR A 95 -3.69 8.29 5.46
CA TYR A 95 -5.02 8.35 6.07
C TYR A 95 -5.26 9.72 6.67
N ILE A 96 -6.47 10.25 6.48
CA ILE A 96 -6.86 11.57 7.00
C ILE A 96 -7.54 11.40 8.35
N THR A 97 -6.92 11.95 9.40
CA THR A 97 -7.51 12.00 10.74
C THR A 97 -8.73 12.92 10.75
N ASN A 98 -9.76 12.56 11.53
CA ASN A 98 -11.05 13.28 11.63
C ASN A 98 -11.83 13.37 10.31
N CYS A 99 -11.57 12.43 9.39
CA CYS A 99 -12.40 12.24 8.21
C CYS A 99 -13.63 11.41 8.56
N ASN A 100 -14.80 11.85 8.10
CA ASN A 100 -16.09 11.20 8.32
C ASN A 100 -16.72 10.71 7.01
N ALA A 101 -15.89 10.41 6.00
CA ALA A 101 -16.40 9.87 4.75
C ALA A 101 -16.95 8.45 4.99
N PRO A 102 -18.08 8.09 4.33
CA PRO A 102 -18.61 6.75 4.42
C PRO A 102 -17.58 5.75 3.88
N LEU A 103 -17.48 4.59 4.52
CA LEU A 103 -16.62 3.51 4.04
C LEU A 103 -16.99 3.16 2.59
N PRO A 104 -16.00 2.90 1.71
CA PRO A 104 -16.27 2.37 0.38
C PRO A 104 -17.17 1.13 0.51
N LYS A 105 -18.23 1.06 -0.31
CA LYS A 105 -19.00 -0.17 -0.40
C LYS A 105 -18.06 -1.24 -0.96
N LEU A 106 -18.11 -2.45 -0.38
CA LEU A 106 -17.21 -3.57 -0.70
C LEU A 106 -17.22 -4.02 -2.19
N GLY A 107 -18.05 -3.40 -3.04
CA GLY A 107 -18.09 -3.62 -4.49
C GLY A 107 -17.47 -2.50 -5.35
N ASP A 108 -17.07 -1.35 -4.78
CA ASP A 108 -16.56 -0.20 -5.55
C ASP A 108 -15.02 -0.08 -5.53
N VAL A 109 -14.33 -0.90 -4.72
CA VAL A 109 -12.86 -1.02 -4.73
C VAL A 109 -12.45 -1.93 -5.90
N SER A 110 -12.54 -1.42 -7.11
CA SER A 110 -12.00 -2.07 -8.31
C SER A 110 -11.54 -1.01 -9.31
N LYS A 111 -10.69 -0.09 -8.85
CA LYS A 111 -9.86 0.76 -9.73
C LYS A 111 -8.79 1.58 -8.98
N GLU A 112 -8.00 0.94 -8.14
CA GLU A 112 -6.65 1.47 -7.87
C GLU A 112 -5.66 0.53 -8.55
N ASN A 113 -4.67 1.10 -9.24
CA ASN A 113 -3.59 0.39 -9.91
C ASN A 113 -2.72 -0.35 -8.89
N GLY A 114 -3.27 -1.37 -8.24
CA GLY A 114 -2.47 -2.50 -7.83
C GLY A 114 -1.91 -3.08 -9.11
N SER A 115 -0.58 -3.13 -9.22
CA SER A 115 0.10 -4.05 -10.12
C SER A 115 -0.64 -5.38 -9.99
N ALA A 116 -1.45 -5.70 -11.00
CA ALA A 116 -2.02 -7.02 -11.17
C ALA A 116 -0.80 -7.90 -11.40
N SER A 117 -0.24 -8.42 -10.30
CA SER A 117 0.62 -9.57 -10.37
C SER A 117 -0.18 -10.58 -11.17
N ALA A 118 0.34 -10.96 -12.32
CA ALA A 118 -0.20 -12.01 -13.15
C ALA A 118 -0.16 -13.33 -12.36
N ALA A 119 -1.10 -13.48 -11.43
CA ALA A 119 -1.44 -14.70 -10.75
C ALA A 119 -2.79 -15.09 -11.31
N SER A 120 -2.72 -15.83 -12.42
CA SER A 120 -3.63 -16.89 -12.83
C SER A 120 -5.11 -16.69 -12.51
N GLU A 121 -5.95 -16.58 -13.56
CA GLU A 121 -7.41 -16.72 -13.55
C GLU A 121 -7.90 -17.87 -12.66
N ARG A 122 -8.03 -17.59 -11.38
CA ARG A 122 -8.75 -18.39 -10.40
C ARG A 122 -9.37 -17.39 -9.44
N THR A 123 -10.53 -16.86 -9.83
CA THR A 123 -11.28 -15.97 -8.94
C THR A 123 -11.60 -16.76 -7.67
N PRO A 124 -11.07 -16.34 -6.51
CA PRO A 124 -11.36 -17.04 -5.26
C PRO A 124 -12.85 -16.90 -4.95
N LEU A 125 -13.47 -18.00 -4.57
CA LEU A 125 -14.89 -18.02 -4.22
C LEU A 125 -15.03 -18.02 -2.70
N LEU A 126 -15.72 -17.01 -2.18
CA LEU A 126 -16.05 -16.89 -0.76
C LEU A 126 -17.40 -17.55 -0.48
N ARG A 127 -17.42 -18.54 0.40
CA ARG A 127 -18.62 -19.22 0.90
C ARG A 127 -18.85 -18.86 2.36
N VAL A 128 -20.05 -18.37 2.66
CA VAL A 128 -20.46 -18.02 4.02
C VAL A 128 -21.25 -19.18 4.62
N VAL A 129 -20.80 -19.70 5.76
CA VAL A 129 -21.43 -20.80 6.50
C VAL A 129 -22.10 -20.25 7.74
N LYS A 130 -23.41 -20.39 7.86
CA LYS A 130 -24.15 -20.02 9.06
C LYS A 130 -24.66 -21.30 9.72
N GLN A 131 -24.27 -21.55 10.97
CA GLN A 131 -24.78 -22.70 11.72
C GLN A 131 -25.15 -22.32 13.16
N PRO A 132 -26.24 -22.89 13.71
CA PRO A 132 -26.51 -22.84 15.13
C PRO A 132 -25.49 -23.70 15.90
N CYS A 133 -25.23 -23.37 17.16
CA CYS A 133 -24.30 -24.10 18.00
C CYS A 133 -24.94 -24.49 19.34
N GLU A 134 -24.61 -25.70 19.81
CA GLU A 134 -25.08 -26.22 21.10
C GLU A 134 -23.92 -26.53 22.05
N ARG A 135 -22.83 -27.15 21.56
CA ARG A 135 -21.53 -27.35 22.23
C ARG A 135 -20.42 -27.33 21.17
N ASP A 136 -19.20 -26.94 21.56
CA ASP A 136 -17.99 -26.99 20.72
C ASP A 136 -18.20 -26.46 19.29
N CYS A 137 -18.47 -25.16 19.21
CA CYS A 137 -18.90 -24.48 17.99
C CYS A 137 -17.75 -24.29 17.01
N ILE A 138 -17.49 -25.34 16.26
CA ILE A 138 -16.44 -25.43 15.25
C ILE A 138 -17.10 -25.58 13.88
N VAL A 139 -16.66 -24.81 12.90
CA VAL A 139 -16.97 -25.00 11.48
C VAL A 139 -15.73 -25.54 10.80
N VAL A 140 -15.89 -26.64 10.05
CA VAL A 140 -14.87 -27.16 9.15
C VAL A 140 -15.26 -26.84 7.71
N CYS A 141 -14.40 -26.09 7.01
CA CYS A 141 -14.55 -25.76 5.60
C CYS A 141 -14.39 -27.01 4.71
N GLN A 142 -14.93 -26.97 3.49
CA GLN A 142 -14.96 -28.13 2.59
C GLN A 142 -13.55 -28.48 2.08
N ASN A 143 -13.40 -29.64 1.44
CA ASN A 143 -12.13 -30.05 0.83
C ASN A 143 -11.77 -29.05 -0.28
N GLY A 144 -10.56 -28.50 -0.23
CA GLY A 144 -10.12 -27.45 -1.16
C GLY A 144 -10.60 -26.04 -0.79
N GLU A 145 -11.15 -25.84 0.40
CA GLU A 145 -11.40 -24.51 0.95
C GLU A 145 -10.52 -24.24 2.18
N TYR A 146 -10.19 -22.97 2.38
CA TYR A 146 -9.45 -22.46 3.53
C TYR A 146 -10.40 -21.71 4.45
N ALA A 147 -10.22 -21.87 5.77
CA ALA A 147 -10.93 -21.06 6.75
C ALA A 147 -10.22 -19.71 6.91
N ILE A 148 -10.90 -18.62 6.54
CA ILE A 148 -10.31 -17.28 6.54
C ILE A 148 -10.68 -16.51 7.79
N ASN A 149 -11.94 -16.62 8.23
CA ASN A 149 -12.41 -15.97 9.45
C ASN A 149 -13.73 -16.60 9.92
N ALA A 150 -14.19 -16.20 11.09
CA ALA A 150 -15.55 -16.39 11.54
C ALA A 150 -16.07 -15.14 12.26
N TYR A 151 -17.38 -15.10 12.53
CA TYR A 151 -18.03 -14.16 13.40
C TYR A 151 -18.83 -14.93 14.46
N CYS A 152 -18.61 -14.55 15.72
CA CYS A 152 -19.29 -15.11 16.87
C CYS A 152 -20.00 -13.97 17.64
N PRO A 153 -21.33 -14.02 17.86
CA PRO A 153 -22.06 -12.89 18.42
C PRO A 153 -21.67 -12.45 19.83
N ARG A 154 -21.10 -13.34 20.66
CA ARG A 154 -20.82 -13.09 22.09
C ARG A 154 -19.39 -13.44 22.52
N GLY A 155 -18.39 -13.21 21.67
CA GLY A 155 -17.01 -13.56 21.99
C GLY A 155 -16.11 -13.65 20.76
N SER A 156 -14.88 -14.09 20.97
CA SER A 156 -13.85 -14.09 19.93
C SER A 156 -13.90 -15.35 19.06
N THR A 157 -13.29 -15.21 17.89
CA THR A 157 -13.12 -16.29 16.91
C THR A 157 -11.69 -16.81 16.98
N ASP A 158 -11.53 -18.12 16.82
CA ASP A 158 -10.26 -18.82 16.76
C ASP A 158 -10.16 -19.58 15.45
N ILE A 159 -9.06 -19.42 14.72
CA ILE A 159 -8.70 -20.32 13.63
C ILE A 159 -7.91 -21.46 14.28
N LEU A 160 -8.46 -22.67 14.26
CA LEU A 160 -7.81 -23.83 14.90
C LEU A 160 -6.80 -24.48 13.94
N ASP A 161 -7.16 -24.59 12.66
CA ASP A 161 -6.30 -25.07 11.58
C ASP A 161 -6.66 -24.39 10.24
N GLU A 162 -6.01 -24.80 9.14
CA GLU A 162 -6.20 -24.24 7.79
C GLU A 162 -7.65 -24.29 7.29
N ARG A 163 -8.50 -25.13 7.87
CA ARG A 163 -9.87 -25.42 7.46
C ARG A 163 -10.89 -25.25 8.57
N SER A 164 -10.47 -25.03 9.81
CA SER A 164 -11.40 -25.00 10.93
C SER A 164 -11.33 -23.71 11.75
N VAL A 165 -12.52 -23.21 12.07
CA VAL A 165 -12.72 -22.00 12.88
C VAL A 165 -13.72 -22.29 13.99
N ALA A 166 -13.48 -21.70 15.15
CA ALA A 166 -14.26 -21.92 16.35
C ALA A 166 -14.61 -20.61 17.06
N CYS A 167 -15.68 -20.64 17.85
CA CYS A 167 -15.95 -19.59 18.82
C CYS A 167 -15.28 -19.93 20.16
N ARG A 168 -14.46 -19.01 20.70
CA ARG A 168 -13.91 -19.11 22.06
C ARG A 168 -14.94 -18.59 23.07
N GLN A 169 -15.97 -19.39 23.32
CA GLN A 169 -17.07 -19.08 24.24
C GLN A 169 -17.55 -20.34 24.94
N ASP A 170 -18.05 -20.19 26.17
CA ASP A 170 -18.59 -21.31 26.96
C ASP A 170 -19.88 -21.89 26.34
N ARG A 171 -20.72 -21.05 25.70
CA ARG A 171 -21.97 -21.46 24.99
C ARG A 171 -22.34 -20.53 23.82
N PRO A 172 -21.66 -20.66 22.67
CA PRO A 172 -22.01 -19.91 21.47
C PRO A 172 -23.37 -20.37 20.91
N SER A 173 -24.24 -19.43 20.55
CA SER A 173 -25.57 -19.73 19.99
C SER A 173 -25.58 -19.92 18.47
N GLN A 174 -24.63 -19.30 17.78
CA GLN A 174 -24.43 -19.40 16.34
C GLN A 174 -23.02 -18.96 15.96
N ILE A 175 -22.55 -19.43 14.82
CA ILE A 175 -21.30 -18.99 14.19
C ILE A 175 -21.55 -18.71 12.71
N VAL A 176 -20.90 -17.68 12.20
CA VAL A 176 -20.85 -17.36 10.77
C VAL A 176 -19.40 -17.49 10.31
N ALA A 177 -19.05 -18.58 9.64
CA ALA A 177 -17.70 -18.83 9.13
C ALA A 177 -17.57 -18.40 7.66
N TYR A 178 -16.35 -18.02 7.29
CA TYR A 178 -15.97 -17.58 5.96
C TYR A 178 -14.94 -18.55 5.38
N CYS A 179 -15.39 -19.40 4.45
CA CYS A 179 -14.56 -20.39 3.78
C CYS A 179 -14.22 -19.88 2.37
N MET A 180 -12.95 -19.96 1.98
CA MET A 180 -12.49 -19.50 0.67
C MET A 180 -11.97 -20.66 -0.15
N SER A 181 -12.54 -20.87 -1.34
CA SER A 181 -11.98 -21.77 -2.34
C SER A 181 -10.99 -21.00 -3.23
N PRO A 182 -9.82 -21.57 -3.57
CA PRO A 182 -8.81 -20.91 -4.39
C PRO A 182 -9.19 -20.74 -5.87
N GLY A 183 -10.46 -20.92 -6.25
CA GLY A 183 -10.94 -20.87 -7.63
C GLY A 183 -10.52 -22.10 -8.44
N GLY A 184 -11.48 -22.83 -9.00
CA GLY A 184 -11.23 -23.95 -9.90
C GLY A 184 -11.25 -23.49 -11.35
N SER A 185 -10.31 -23.99 -12.15
CA SER A 185 -10.25 -23.81 -13.60
C SER A 185 -11.48 -24.38 -14.31
#